data_AF-A0AAW1JG80-F1
#
_entry.id   AF-A0AAW1JG80-F1
#
_cell.length_a   1.000
_cell.length_b   1.000
_cell.length_c   1.000
_cell.angle_alpha   90.00
_cell.angle_beta   90.00
_cell.angle_gamma   90.00
#
_symmetry.space_group_name_H-M   'P 1'
#
loop_
_entity.id
_entity.type
_entity.pdbx_description
1 polymer ?
#
loop_
_entity_poly.entity_id
_entity_poly.type
_entity_poly.pdbx_seq_one_letter_code
_entity_poly.pdbx_strand_id
1 'polypeptide(L)'
;MAGSALRRLMAEYKQLTLNPPEGIIAGPINEENFFEWEALITGPEGDDPMGYESSAERWSPVQSVEKILLSVVSMLAEPNDESGANVDAAKMWRENREEFNKIAERIVRRTLGIPT
;
A
#
# COMPACT_ATOMS: atom_id res chain seq x y z
N MET A 1 -1.48 -33.77 21.79
CA MET A 1 -2.69 -32.92 21.87
C MET A 1 -2.39 -31.60 21.19
N ALA A 2 -3.20 -31.16 20.24
CA ALA A 2 -3.10 -29.80 19.71
C ALA A 2 -3.28 -28.78 20.85
N GLY A 3 -2.37 -27.81 20.96
CA GLY A 3 -2.48 -26.72 21.94
C GLY A 3 -3.75 -25.89 21.73
N SER A 4 -4.17 -25.15 22.75
CA SER A 4 -5.38 -24.30 22.70
C SER A 4 -5.35 -23.30 21.53
N ALA A 5 -4.18 -22.73 21.24
CA ALA A 5 -3.96 -21.83 20.10
C ALA A 5 -4.24 -22.50 18.75
N LEU A 6 -3.71 -23.70 18.52
CA LEU A 6 -3.92 -24.44 17.27
C LEU A 6 -5.40 -24.76 17.04
N ARG A 7 -6.11 -25.18 18.09
CA ARG A 7 -7.57 -25.43 18.00
C ARG A 7 -8.35 -24.15 17.63
N ARG A 8 -7.93 -23.01 18.15
CA ARG A 8 -8.54 -21.71 17.85
C ARG A 8 -8.32 -21.32 16.38
N LEU A 9 -7.09 -21.43 15.89
CA LEU A 9 -6.72 -21.11 14.51
C LEU A 9 -7.45 -22.01 13.50
N MET A 10 -7.57 -23.31 13.78
CA MET A 10 -8.35 -24.23 12.94
C MET A 10 -9.85 -23.87 12.91
N ALA A 11 -10.41 -23.41 14.02
CA ALA A 11 -11.81 -22.99 14.09
C ALA A 11 -12.06 -21.69 13.30
N GLU A 12 -11.15 -20.72 13.40
CA GLU A 12 -11.21 -19.47 12.62
C GLU A 12 -11.05 -19.72 11.13
N TYR A 13 -10.09 -20.55 10.73
CA TYR A 13 -9.92 -20.96 9.34
C TYR A 13 -11.20 -21.57 8.77
N LYS A 14 -11.82 -22.52 9.50
CA LYS A 14 -13.08 -23.12 9.08
C LYS A 14 -14.21 -22.09 8.92
N GLN A 15 -14.25 -21.06 9.77
CA GLN A 15 -15.24 -20.00 9.64
C GLN A 15 -14.98 -19.13 8.41
N LEU A 16 -13.73 -18.76 8.15
CA LEU A 16 -13.34 -18.00 6.95
C LEU A 16 -13.62 -18.77 5.66
N THR A 17 -13.46 -20.10 5.66
CA THR A 17 -13.83 -20.94 4.50
C THR A 17 -15.33 -21.08 4.32
N LEU A 18 -16.10 -21.13 5.42
CA LEU A 18 -17.55 -21.31 5.37
C LEU A 18 -18.29 -20.02 5.00
N ASN A 19 -17.88 -18.90 5.59
CA ASN A 19 -18.47 -17.58 5.43
C ASN A 19 -17.35 -16.53 5.26
N PRO A 20 -16.72 -16.46 4.08
CA PRO A 20 -15.66 -15.49 3.83
C PRO A 20 -16.21 -14.06 3.92
N PRO A 21 -15.54 -13.13 4.61
CA PRO A 21 -15.87 -11.71 4.54
C PRO A 21 -15.69 -11.21 3.11
N GLU A 22 -16.57 -10.30 2.68
CA GLU A 22 -16.47 -9.70 1.35
C GLU A 22 -15.13 -8.98 1.18
N GLY A 23 -14.44 -9.27 0.07
CA GLY A 23 -13.15 -8.71 -0.26
C GLY A 23 -11.96 -9.19 0.58
N ILE A 24 -12.13 -10.22 1.43
CA ILE A 24 -11.03 -10.78 2.22
C ILE A 24 -10.89 -12.27 1.91
N ILE A 25 -9.70 -12.66 1.49
CA ILE A 25 -9.28 -14.06 1.39
C ILE A 25 -8.11 -14.22 2.37
N ALA A 26 -8.21 -15.16 3.32
CA ALA A 26 -7.13 -15.41 4.27
C ALA A 26 -7.09 -16.89 4.65
N GLY A 27 -5.88 -17.43 4.77
CA GLY A 27 -5.67 -18.81 5.17
C GLY A 27 -4.22 -19.10 5.56
N PRO A 28 -3.96 -20.25 6.19
CA PRO A 28 -2.61 -20.68 6.47
C PRO A 28 -1.84 -20.94 5.16
N ILE A 29 -0.55 -20.60 5.12
CA ILE A 29 0.32 -20.86 3.95
C ILE A 29 0.40 -22.37 3.67
N ASN A 30 0.38 -23.17 4.74
CA ASN A 30 0.34 -24.63 4.72
C ASN A 30 -0.48 -25.14 5.91
N GLU A 31 -1.33 -26.15 5.70
CA GLU A 31 -2.13 -26.79 6.75
C GLU A 31 -1.29 -27.54 7.81
N GLU A 32 0.00 -27.76 7.58
CA GLU A 32 0.93 -28.27 8.59
C GLU A 32 1.33 -27.21 9.62
N ASN A 33 1.27 -25.92 9.27
CA ASN A 33 1.65 -24.80 10.15
C ASN A 33 0.59 -23.70 10.15
N PHE A 34 -0.40 -23.84 11.04
CA PHE A 34 -1.45 -22.84 11.25
C PHE A 34 -0.97 -21.52 11.89
N PHE A 35 0.32 -21.33 12.17
CA PHE A 35 0.85 -20.07 12.74
C PHE A 35 1.38 -19.11 11.66
N GLU A 36 1.38 -19.51 10.39
CA GLU A 36 1.79 -18.67 9.26
C GLU A 36 0.65 -18.56 8.26
N TRP A 37 0.23 -17.32 7.96
CA TRP A 37 -0.95 -17.03 7.15
C TRP A 37 -0.60 -16.09 6.01
N GLU A 38 -1.30 -16.28 4.90
CA GLU A 38 -1.36 -15.35 3.79
C GLU A 38 -2.78 -14.78 3.70
N ALA A 39 -2.87 -13.49 3.38
CA ALA A 39 -4.15 -12.82 3.21
C ALA A 39 -4.09 -11.86 2.03
N LEU A 40 -5.21 -11.78 1.32
CA LEU A 40 -5.47 -10.85 0.24
C LEU A 40 -6.71 -10.04 0.62
N ILE A 41 -6.56 -8.72 0.65
CA ILE A 41 -7.64 -7.77 0.94
C ILE A 41 -7.86 -6.96 -0.33
N THR A 42 -9.07 -7.00 -0.87
CA THR A 42 -9.50 -6.13 -1.97
C THR A 42 -10.13 -4.87 -1.39
N GLY A 43 -9.93 -3.74 -2.07
CA GLY A 43 -10.70 -2.54 -1.75
C GLY A 43 -12.21 -2.78 -1.93
N PRO A 44 -13.07 -1.98 -1.26
CA PRO A 44 -14.51 -2.07 -1.43
C PRO A 44 -14.90 -1.87 -2.91
N GLU A 45 -15.93 -2.61 -3.36
CA GLU A 45 -16.46 -2.47 -4.72
C GLU A 45 -17.26 -1.17 -4.87
N GLY A 46 -17.22 -0.57 -6.06
CA GLY A 46 -17.93 0.67 -6.39
C GLY A 46 -17.11 1.95 -6.24
N ASP A 47 -17.74 3.07 -6.62
CA ASP A 47 -17.13 4.40 -6.52
C ASP A 47 -16.90 4.78 -5.06
N ASP A 48 -15.80 5.50 -4.80
CA ASP A 48 -15.57 6.10 -3.49
C ASP A 48 -16.75 7.02 -3.14
N PRO A 49 -17.46 6.80 -2.01
CA PRO A 49 -18.55 7.68 -1.60
C PRO A 49 -18.13 9.15 -1.46
N MET A 50 -16.85 9.40 -1.21
CA MET A 50 -16.29 10.74 -1.09
C MET A 50 -15.62 11.23 -2.38
N GLY A 51 -15.53 10.38 -3.41
CA GLY A 51 -14.97 10.70 -4.73
C GLY A 51 -13.49 11.06 -4.74
N TYR A 52 -12.73 10.71 -3.71
CA TYR A 52 -11.28 10.98 -3.63
C TYR A 52 -10.46 10.01 -4.47
N GLU A 53 -10.95 8.78 -4.68
CA GLU A 53 -10.24 7.76 -5.45
C GLU A 53 -11.15 7.08 -6.47
N SER A 54 -10.66 7.03 -7.73
CA SER A 54 -11.26 6.19 -8.76
C SER A 54 -10.91 4.71 -8.55
N SER A 55 -11.74 3.79 -9.04
CA SER A 55 -11.46 2.35 -8.95
C SER A 55 -10.15 1.95 -9.66
N ALA A 56 -9.67 2.76 -10.61
CA ALA A 56 -8.42 2.52 -11.32
C ALA A 56 -7.16 2.87 -10.50
N GLU A 57 -7.29 3.73 -9.49
CA GLU A 57 -6.21 4.14 -8.59
C GLU A 57 -6.03 3.18 -7.41
N ARG A 58 -7.01 2.30 -7.17
CA ARG A 58 -6.96 1.32 -6.08
C ARG A 58 -6.02 0.15 -6.40
N TRP A 59 -5.44 -0.41 -5.34
CA TRP A 59 -4.67 -1.63 -5.43
C TRP A 59 -5.52 -2.78 -6.01
N SER A 60 -4.94 -3.51 -6.97
CA SER A 60 -5.56 -4.69 -7.57
C SER A 60 -4.55 -5.83 -7.64
N PRO A 61 -4.95 -7.10 -7.44
CA PRO A 61 -4.06 -8.26 -7.53
C PRO A 61 -3.40 -8.44 -8.92
N VAL A 62 -3.89 -7.75 -9.95
CA VAL A 62 -3.30 -7.72 -11.30
C VAL A 62 -2.07 -6.80 -11.41
N GLN A 63 -1.81 -5.97 -10.40
CA GLN A 63 -0.65 -5.08 -10.38
C GLN A 63 0.61 -5.86 -10.01
N SER A 64 1.71 -5.61 -10.72
CA SER A 64 3.01 -6.20 -10.43
C SER A 64 3.87 -5.24 -9.60
N VAL A 65 4.89 -5.79 -8.92
CA VAL A 65 5.92 -4.98 -8.24
C VAL A 65 6.55 -3.97 -9.19
N GLU A 66 6.77 -4.35 -10.45
CA GLU A 66 7.27 -3.46 -11.50
C GLU A 66 6.34 -2.25 -11.71
N LYS A 67 5.02 -2.46 -11.80
CA LYS A 67 4.05 -1.36 -11.95
C LYS A 67 4.03 -0.43 -10.72
N ILE A 68 4.23 -0.96 -9.51
CA ILE A 68 4.39 -0.14 -8.30
C ILE A 68 5.63 0.73 -8.40
N LEU A 69 6.77 0.15 -8.80
CA LEU A 69 8.01 0.93 -8.90
C LEU A 69 7.92 2.00 -10.00
N LEU A 70 7.27 1.69 -11.13
CA LEU A 70 7.00 2.66 -12.18
C LEU A 70 6.07 3.79 -11.72
N SER A 71 5.08 3.50 -10.88
CA SER A 71 4.21 4.54 -10.32
C SER A 71 4.98 5.44 -9.34
N VAL A 72 5.90 4.90 -8.53
CA VAL A 72 6.79 5.70 -7.67
C VAL A 72 7.71 6.59 -8.50
N VAL A 73 8.32 6.07 -9.58
CA VAL A 73 9.15 6.88 -10.48
C VAL A 73 8.34 8.01 -11.11
N SER A 74 7.12 7.71 -11.56
CA SER A 74 6.21 8.71 -12.14
C SER A 74 5.83 9.78 -11.11
N MET A 75 5.53 9.38 -9.86
CA MET A 75 5.21 10.29 -8.76
C MET A 75 6.40 11.19 -8.37
N LEU A 76 7.64 10.72 -8.50
CA LEU A 76 8.82 11.55 -8.26
C LEU A 76 9.04 12.58 -9.37
N ALA A 77 8.68 12.26 -10.62
CA ALA A 77 8.74 13.19 -11.74
C ALA A 77 7.60 14.22 -11.70
N GLU A 78 6.40 13.77 -11.35
CA GLU A 78 5.18 14.56 -11.26
C GLU A 78 4.49 14.34 -9.90
N PRO A 79 4.96 15.01 -8.84
CA PRO A 79 4.34 14.95 -7.51
C PRO A 79 2.84 15.29 -7.54
N ASN A 80 2.02 14.40 -6.96
CA ASN A 80 0.62 14.67 -6.68
C ASN A 80 0.50 15.55 -5.42
N ASP A 81 -0.07 16.75 -5.59
CA ASP A 81 -0.23 17.73 -4.52
C ASP A 81 -1.68 17.85 -4.01
N GLU A 82 -2.64 17.16 -4.65
CA GLU A 82 -4.04 17.07 -4.20
C GLU A 82 -4.18 16.25 -2.91
N SER A 83 -3.37 15.19 -2.78
CA SER A 83 -3.35 14.27 -1.62
C SER A 83 -1.97 14.16 -0.98
N GLY A 84 -1.20 15.26 -0.95
CA GLY A 84 0.18 15.26 -0.47
C GLY A 84 0.34 14.83 0.99
N ALA A 85 1.00 13.68 1.21
CA ALA A 85 1.29 13.16 2.56
C ALA A 85 2.21 14.09 3.39
N ASN A 86 3.08 14.85 2.72
CA ASN A 86 3.85 15.92 3.33
C ASN A 86 3.24 17.27 2.93
N VAL A 87 2.47 17.85 3.84
CA VAL A 87 1.73 19.11 3.61
C VAL A 87 2.68 20.27 3.27
N ASP A 88 3.84 20.35 3.92
CA ASP A 88 4.83 21.40 3.67
C ASP A 88 5.43 21.26 2.27
N ALA A 89 5.77 20.03 1.86
CA ALA A 89 6.29 19.75 0.52
C ALA A 89 5.25 20.00 -0.56
N ALA A 90 3.98 19.63 -0.34
CA ALA A 90 2.88 19.90 -1.27
C ALA A 90 2.61 21.40 -1.41
N LYS A 91 2.63 22.14 -0.30
CA LYS A 91 2.52 23.60 -0.31
C LYS A 91 3.69 24.23 -1.05
N MET A 92 4.92 23.80 -0.77
CA MET A 92 6.13 24.30 -1.43
C MET A 92 6.13 23.98 -2.93
N TRP A 93 5.67 22.80 -3.33
CA TRP A 93 5.52 22.42 -4.73
C TRP A 93 4.59 23.35 -5.52
N ARG A 94 3.50 23.80 -4.89
CA ARG A 94 2.53 24.76 -5.45
C ARG A 94 3.04 26.20 -5.45
N GLU A 95 3.52 26.66 -4.30
CA GLU A 95 3.73 28.08 -4.04
C GLU A 95 5.18 28.53 -4.28
N ASN A 96 6.15 27.62 -4.21
CA ASN A 96 7.58 27.94 -4.34
C ASN A 96 8.37 26.78 -4.96
N ARG A 97 8.17 26.58 -6.27
CA ARG A 97 8.83 25.51 -7.04
C ARG A 97 10.35 25.58 -7.01
N GLU A 98 10.92 26.78 -6.94
CA GLU A 98 12.38 26.97 -6.91
C GLU A 98 12.99 26.39 -5.63
N GLU A 99 12.39 26.69 -4.47
CA GLU A 99 12.86 26.15 -3.19
C GLU A 99 12.65 24.64 -3.10
N PHE A 100 11.53 24.13 -3.62
CA PHE A 100 11.29 22.69 -3.73
C PHE A 100 12.42 22.01 -4.50
N ASN A 101 12.79 22.54 -5.66
CA ASN A 101 13.85 21.98 -6.50
C ASN A 101 15.22 22.02 -5.81
N LYS A 102 15.54 23.09 -5.06
CA LYS A 102 16.78 23.18 -4.26
C LYS A 102 16.84 22.11 -3.18
N ILE A 103 15.73 21.88 -2.48
CA ILE A 103 15.65 20.82 -1.46
C ILE A 103 15.75 19.44 -2.10
N ALA A 104 15.06 19.22 -3.22
CA ALA A 104 15.13 17.97 -3.96
C ALA A 104 16.56 17.67 -4.43
N GLU A 105 17.27 18.65 -5.00
CA GLU A 105 18.67 18.51 -5.39
C GLU A 105 19.55 18.17 -4.17
N ARG A 106 19.34 18.84 -3.04
CA ARG A 106 20.07 18.56 -1.80
C ARG A 106 19.83 17.14 -1.30
N ILE A 107 18.60 16.63 -1.40
CA ILE A 107 18.25 15.25 -1.06
C ILE A 107 18.99 14.28 -1.99
N VAL A 108 18.97 14.52 -3.31
CA VAL A 108 19.68 13.69 -4.30
C VAL A 108 21.19 13.66 -4.03
N ARG A 109 21.81 14.81 -3.77
CA ARG A 109 23.25 14.87 -3.44
C ARG A 109 23.57 14.07 -2.18
N ARG A 110 22.74 14.21 -1.13
CA ARG A 110 22.90 13.47 0.12
C ARG A 110 22.77 11.96 -0.07
N THR A 111 21.77 11.50 -0.82
CA THR A 111 21.56 10.06 -1.05
C THR A 111 22.65 9.44 -1.92
N LEU A 112 23.28 10.24 -2.79
CA LEU A 112 24.45 9.84 -3.59
C LEU A 112 25.80 9.99 -2.86
N GLY A 113 25.81 10.50 -1.62
CA GLY A 113 27.05 10.75 -0.87
C GLY A 113 27.91 11.89 -1.43
N ILE A 114 27.33 12.79 -2.22
CA ILE A 114 28.00 13.95 -2.80
C ILE A 114 28.00 15.09 -1.75
N PRO A 115 29.16 15.70 -1.43
CA PRO A 115 29.22 16.83 -0.50
C PRO A 115 28.34 18.01 -0.96
N THR A 116 27.62 18.62 -0.02
CA THR A 116 26.75 19.79 -0.22
C THR A 116 27.53 21.09 -0.20
#